data_AF-A0A1M7N0M2-F1
#
_entry.id   AF-A0A1M7N0M2-F1
#
_cell.length_a   1.000
_cell.length_b   1.000
_cell.length_c   1.000
_cell.angle_alpha   90.00
_cell.angle_beta   90.00
_cell.angle_gamma   90.00
#
_symmetry.space_group_name_H-M   'P 1'
#
loop_
_entity.id
_entity.type
_entity.pdbx_description
1 polymer ?
#
loop_
_entity_poly.entity_id
_entity_poly.type
_entity_poly.pdbx_seq_one_letter_code
_entity_poly.pdbx_strand_id
1 'polypeptide(L)'
;MLVLIYFKISKGTINLRCSTNSHINLIPLPTYMEERKYLTTWKRYIPVIRLHLKRSLNEEQQFKLNITDFESAGDRGKSGYTFNIALENGKVTNNISGSAVARDLYEALKNDEAIKAMLVNRSIKISVGKSFVLSIKNNHISAFK
;
A
#
# COMPACT_ATOMS: atom_id res chain seq x y z
N MET A 1 -6.28 23.46 -40.53
CA MET A 1 -4.94 23.51 -41.14
C MET A 1 -4.08 22.52 -40.37
N LEU A 2 -3.73 21.37 -40.97
CA LEU A 2 -2.90 20.35 -40.31
C LEU A 2 -1.49 20.90 -40.12
N VAL A 3 -0.93 20.76 -38.93
CA VAL A 3 0.50 21.01 -38.68
C VAL A 3 1.14 19.69 -38.29
N LEU A 4 2.03 19.20 -39.15
CA LEU A 4 2.85 18.02 -38.91
C LEU A 4 3.76 18.24 -37.70
N ILE A 5 3.74 17.31 -36.75
CA ILE A 5 4.65 17.28 -35.61
C ILE A 5 5.85 16.39 -35.99
N TYR A 6 7.01 16.99 -36.20
CA TYR A 6 8.27 16.24 -36.31
C TYR A 6 8.85 15.98 -34.91
N PHE A 7 9.11 14.71 -34.62
CA PHE A 7 9.73 14.26 -33.38
C PHE A 7 11.26 14.21 -33.53
N LYS A 8 11.99 14.99 -32.72
CA LYS A 8 13.44 14.81 -32.54
C LYS A 8 13.68 14.34 -31.11
N ILE A 9 14.06 13.08 -30.96
CA ILE A 9 14.39 12.48 -29.66
C ILE A 9 15.89 12.66 -29.41
N SER A 10 16.26 13.34 -28.34
CA SER A 10 17.61 13.22 -27.79
C SER A 10 17.61 13.40 -26.26
N LYS A 11 18.12 12.37 -25.59
CA LYS A 11 18.60 12.34 -24.20
C LYS A 11 17.71 13.02 -23.13
N GLY A 12 16.47 12.55 -23.02
CA GLY A 12 15.76 12.52 -21.73
C GLY A 12 15.34 13.87 -21.14
N THR A 13 15.24 14.94 -21.93
CA THR A 13 14.68 16.21 -21.44
C THR A 13 13.72 16.78 -22.48
N ILE A 14 12.45 16.91 -22.13
CA ILE A 14 11.43 17.53 -22.97
C ILE A 14 11.44 19.03 -22.64
N ASN A 15 11.98 19.86 -23.53
CA ASN A 15 11.83 21.32 -23.43
C ASN A 15 10.55 21.73 -24.17
N LEU A 16 9.49 22.04 -23.41
CA LEU A 16 8.29 22.68 -23.92
C LEU A 16 8.36 24.17 -23.60
N ARG A 17 8.56 25.01 -24.62
CA ARG A 17 8.34 26.46 -24.47
C ARG A 17 7.05 26.81 -25.21
N CYS A 18 5.96 26.93 -24.46
CA CYS A 18 4.71 27.51 -24.93
C CYS A 18 4.44 28.79 -24.14
N SER A 19 4.29 29.91 -24.84
CA SER A 19 3.87 31.19 -24.27
C SER A 19 2.43 31.47 -24.70
N THR A 20 1.48 31.33 -23.78
CA THR A 20 0.16 31.98 -23.87
C THR A 20 -0.40 32.21 -22.47
N ASN A 21 -0.93 33.42 -22.28
CA ASN A 21 -1.36 34.02 -21.02
C ASN A 21 -2.80 33.61 -20.68
N SER A 22 -2.97 32.41 -20.12
CA SER A 22 -4.24 31.94 -19.57
C SER A 22 -3.92 31.14 -18.30
N HIS A 23 -4.47 31.58 -17.16
CA HIS A 23 -4.29 30.95 -15.85
C HIS A 23 -4.97 29.57 -15.85
N ILE A 24 -4.28 28.57 -16.39
CA ILE A 24 -4.63 27.17 -16.24
C ILE A 24 -4.22 26.77 -14.82
N ASN A 25 -5.22 26.52 -13.96
CA ASN A 25 -4.98 25.78 -12.72
C ASN A 25 -4.53 24.38 -13.13
N LEU A 26 -3.22 24.12 -13.01
CA LEU A 26 -2.66 22.78 -13.09
C LEU A 26 -3.38 21.94 -12.02
N ILE A 27 -4.24 21.03 -12.45
CA ILE A 27 -4.67 19.94 -11.58
C ILE A 27 -3.38 19.19 -11.24
N PRO A 28 -2.99 19.06 -9.95
CA PRO A 28 -1.84 18.27 -9.59
C PRO A 28 -2.06 16.87 -10.16
N LEU A 29 -1.20 16.44 -11.09
CA LEU A 29 -1.08 15.02 -11.41
C LEU A 29 -0.88 14.29 -10.08
N PRO A 30 -1.59 13.19 -9.80
CA PRO A 30 -1.41 12.45 -8.56
C PRO A 30 0.08 12.16 -8.40
N THR A 31 0.67 12.81 -7.42
CA THR A 31 2.09 12.75 -7.16
C THR A 31 2.47 11.31 -6.88
N TYR A 32 3.57 10.89 -7.50
CA TYR A 32 4.28 9.65 -7.26
C TYR A 32 3.66 8.36 -7.84
N MET A 33 4.20 8.00 -9.01
CA MET A 33 4.54 6.61 -9.29
C MET A 33 5.63 6.19 -8.27
N GLU A 34 5.29 6.08 -6.98
CA GLU A 34 6.14 5.38 -6.02
C GLU A 34 6.21 3.94 -6.52
N GLU A 35 7.39 3.52 -6.96
CA GLU A 35 7.66 2.16 -7.41
C GLU A 35 7.16 1.21 -6.32
N ARG A 36 6.00 0.58 -6.57
CA ARG A 36 5.30 -0.29 -5.61
C ARG A 36 5.96 -1.67 -5.62
N LYS A 37 7.23 -1.68 -5.21
CA LYS A 37 8.13 -2.82 -5.23
C LYS A 37 7.53 -4.03 -4.50
N TYR A 38 6.85 -3.79 -3.37
CA TYR A 38 6.35 -4.84 -2.51
C TYR A 38 4.92 -5.26 -2.84
N LEU A 39 4.19 -4.53 -3.69
CA LEU A 39 2.79 -4.82 -4.00
C LEU A 39 2.62 -6.20 -4.64
N THR A 40 3.50 -6.59 -5.56
CA THR A 40 3.46 -7.92 -6.21
C THR A 40 3.71 -9.03 -5.20
N THR A 41 4.67 -8.83 -4.29
CA THR A 41 4.94 -9.76 -3.18
C THR A 41 3.70 -9.88 -2.29
N TRP A 42 3.11 -8.75 -1.85
CA TRP A 42 1.91 -8.74 -1.02
C TRP A 42 0.73 -9.45 -1.66
N LYS A 43 0.51 -9.28 -2.97
CA LYS A 43 -0.55 -10.00 -3.71
C LYS A 43 -0.44 -11.51 -3.58
N ARG A 44 0.77 -12.07 -3.52
CA ARG A 44 0.99 -13.52 -3.28
C ARG A 44 0.59 -13.93 -1.87
N TYR A 45 0.73 -13.04 -0.89
CA TYR A 45 0.35 -13.27 0.50
C TYR A 45 -1.13 -12.98 0.81
N ILE A 46 -1.89 -12.32 -0.08
CA ILE A 46 -3.31 -11.99 0.12
C ILE A 46 -4.16 -13.21 0.53
N PRO A 47 -4.07 -14.38 -0.12
CA PRO A 47 -4.84 -15.55 0.30
C PRO A 47 -4.55 -16.00 1.74
N VAL A 48 -3.29 -15.92 2.15
CA VAL A 48 -2.82 -16.26 3.51
C VAL A 48 -3.31 -15.23 4.51
N ILE A 49 -3.16 -13.93 4.18
CA ILE A 49 -3.69 -12.83 5.01
C ILE A 49 -5.19 -12.98 5.18
N ARG A 50 -5.94 -13.28 4.11
CA ARG A 50 -7.40 -13.50 4.17
C ARG A 50 -7.77 -14.64 5.10
N LEU A 51 -7.03 -15.76 5.06
CA LEU A 51 -7.24 -16.89 5.95
C LEU A 51 -7.01 -16.50 7.41
N HIS A 52 -5.91 -15.81 7.71
CA HIS A 52 -5.63 -15.32 9.06
C HIS A 52 -6.62 -14.24 9.50
N LEU A 53 -7.09 -13.37 8.60
CA LEU A 53 -8.12 -12.37 8.92
C LEU A 53 -9.43 -13.07 9.35
N LYS A 54 -9.79 -14.19 8.72
CA LYS A 54 -10.97 -14.99 9.11
C LYS A 54 -10.78 -15.63 10.48
N ARG A 55 -9.61 -16.20 10.75
CA ARG A 55 -9.27 -16.80 12.04
C ARG A 55 -9.12 -15.75 13.16
N SER A 56 -8.71 -14.53 12.79
CA SER A 56 -8.53 -13.41 13.72
C SER A 56 -9.79 -12.94 14.42
N LEU A 57 -10.94 -13.48 14.00
CA LEU A 57 -12.22 -13.30 14.67
C LEU A 57 -12.29 -13.99 16.03
N ASN A 58 -11.59 -15.12 16.19
CA ASN A 58 -11.67 -15.93 17.40
C ASN A 58 -10.42 -15.79 18.26
N GLU A 59 -9.26 -15.61 17.63
CA GLU A 59 -7.96 -15.60 18.31
C GLU A 59 -6.99 -14.66 17.60
N GLU A 60 -5.99 -14.14 18.32
CA GLU A 60 -4.95 -13.36 17.67
C GLU A 60 -4.16 -14.22 16.70
N GLN A 61 -3.88 -13.69 15.52
CA GLN A 61 -3.22 -14.45 14.47
C GLN A 61 -1.86 -13.87 14.17
N GLN A 62 -0.89 -14.75 13.99
CA GLN A 62 0.44 -14.36 13.58
C GLN A 62 1.01 -15.39 12.63
N PHE A 63 1.74 -14.92 11.63
CA PHE A 63 2.45 -15.80 10.71
C PHE A 63 3.77 -15.17 10.29
N LYS A 64 4.74 -16.05 10.01
CA LYS A 64 6.07 -15.64 9.59
C LYS A 64 6.04 -15.33 8.09
N LEU A 65 6.56 -14.16 7.72
CA LEU A 65 6.79 -13.79 6.33
C LEU A 65 8.16 -14.32 5.89
N ASN A 66 8.36 -14.51 4.59
CA ASN A 66 9.67 -14.88 4.06
C ASN A 66 10.47 -13.63 3.67
N ILE A 67 11.53 -13.32 4.39
CA ILE A 67 12.32 -12.10 4.17
C ILE A 67 12.92 -12.02 2.77
N THR A 68 13.30 -13.16 2.19
CA THR A 68 13.89 -13.24 0.85
C THR A 68 12.92 -12.75 -0.24
N ASP A 69 11.61 -12.94 -0.07
CA ASP A 69 10.59 -12.44 -1.01
C ASP A 69 10.48 -10.90 -1.01
N PHE A 70 10.89 -10.27 0.09
CA PHE A 70 10.86 -8.82 0.24
C PHE A 70 12.20 -8.20 -0.16
N GLU A 71 13.32 -8.83 0.18
CA GLU A 71 14.65 -8.43 -0.27
C GLU A 71 14.80 -8.52 -1.80
N SER A 72 14.19 -9.52 -2.43
CA SER A 72 14.17 -9.65 -3.90
C SER A 72 13.26 -8.62 -4.58
N ALA A 73 12.24 -8.13 -3.87
CA ALA A 73 11.30 -7.15 -4.41
C ALA A 73 11.84 -5.72 -4.31
N GLY A 74 12.60 -5.40 -3.27
CA GLY A 74 13.18 -4.07 -3.07
C GLY A 74 14.20 -4.02 -1.95
N ASP A 75 14.85 -2.87 -1.84
CA ASP A 75 15.88 -2.65 -0.83
C ASP A 75 15.27 -2.28 0.54
N ARG A 76 15.94 -2.74 1.59
CA ARG A 76 15.61 -2.47 2.99
C ARG A 76 15.91 -1.00 3.28
N GLY A 77 14.94 -0.13 3.01
CA GLY A 77 15.03 1.30 3.32
C GLY A 77 15.34 1.58 4.81
N LYS A 78 15.51 2.85 5.17
CA LYS A 78 16.01 3.27 6.50
C LYS A 78 15.21 2.74 7.71
N SER A 79 13.91 2.47 7.54
CA SER A 79 13.02 1.93 8.59
C SER A 79 13.05 0.40 8.70
N GLY A 80 13.70 -0.30 7.77
CA GLY A 80 13.55 -1.73 7.57
C GLY A 80 12.12 -2.13 7.23
N TYR A 81 11.76 -3.36 7.60
CA TYR A 81 10.44 -3.93 7.32
C TYR A 81 9.46 -3.86 8.50
N THR A 82 9.83 -3.15 9.56
CA THR A 82 8.99 -3.02 10.75
C THR A 82 7.96 -1.93 10.52
N PHE A 83 6.69 -2.24 10.75
CA PHE A 83 5.61 -1.27 10.62
C PHE A 83 4.40 -1.68 11.46
N ASN A 84 3.52 -0.72 11.68
CA ASN A 84 2.21 -0.95 12.29
C ASN A 84 1.16 -0.16 11.52
N ILE A 85 0.07 -0.83 11.14
CA ILE A 85 -1.10 -0.27 10.48
C ILE A 85 -2.29 -0.49 11.40
N ALA A 86 -2.99 0.58 11.73
CA ALA A 86 -4.31 0.51 12.35
C ALA A 86 -5.36 0.79 11.27
N LEU A 87 -6.29 -0.13 11.09
CA LEU A 87 -7.39 -0.06 10.13
C LEU A 87 -8.70 0.05 10.91
N GLU A 88 -9.52 1.02 10.58
CA GLU A 88 -10.87 1.20 11.12
C GLU A 88 -11.84 1.41 9.96
N ASN A 89 -12.88 0.57 9.88
CA ASN A 89 -13.85 0.59 8.78
C ASN A 89 -13.19 0.54 7.38
N GLY A 90 -12.11 -0.24 7.27
CA GLY A 90 -11.31 -0.37 6.03
C GLY A 90 -10.41 0.84 5.70
N LYS A 91 -10.32 1.84 6.58
CA LYS A 91 -9.45 3.01 6.40
C LYS A 91 -8.30 2.98 7.39
N VAL A 92 -7.12 3.42 6.96
CA VAL A 92 -5.96 3.53 7.85
C VAL A 92 -6.14 4.74 8.77
N THR A 93 -5.95 4.54 10.07
CA THR A 93 -6.06 5.60 11.09
C THR A 93 -4.71 6.12 11.59
N ASN A 94 -3.59 5.45 11.26
CA ASN A 94 -2.25 5.91 11.60
C ASN A 94 -1.45 6.39 10.37
N ASN A 95 -0.27 6.96 10.63
CA ASN A 95 0.64 7.34 9.55
C ASN A 95 1.47 6.13 9.07
N ILE A 96 1.17 5.62 7.87
CA ILE A 96 1.93 4.54 7.20
C ILE A 96 2.90 5.05 6.12
N SER A 97 2.97 6.36 5.89
CA SER A 97 3.78 6.93 4.79
C SER A 97 5.28 6.70 4.97
N GLY A 98 5.75 6.47 6.20
CA GLY A 98 7.15 6.19 6.51
C GLY A 98 7.64 4.79 6.11
N SER A 99 6.76 3.90 5.64
CA SER A 99 7.13 2.54 5.22
C SER A 99 6.48 2.18 3.89
N ALA A 100 7.28 2.07 2.83
CA ALA A 100 6.82 1.62 1.51
C ALA A 100 6.16 0.23 1.58
N VAL A 101 6.66 -0.64 2.46
CA VAL A 101 6.14 -2.00 2.68
C VAL A 101 4.73 -1.96 3.28
N ALA A 102 4.49 -1.05 4.24
CA ALA A 102 3.18 -0.86 4.86
C ALA A 102 2.16 -0.26 3.89
N ARG A 103 2.59 0.73 3.10
CA ARG A 103 1.77 1.36 2.06
C ARG A 103 1.35 0.36 0.99
N ASP A 104 2.28 -0.44 0.48
CA ASP A 104 1.98 -1.47 -0.52
C ASP A 104 1.07 -2.57 0.05
N LEU A 105 1.20 -2.93 1.34
CA LEU A 105 0.27 -3.85 2.01
C LEU A 105 -1.14 -3.27 2.02
N TYR A 106 -1.32 -2.03 2.48
CA TYR A 106 -2.63 -1.40 2.52
C TYR A 106 -3.29 -1.36 1.14
N GLU A 107 -2.51 -1.02 0.11
CA GLU A 107 -2.99 -1.05 -1.26
C GLU A 107 -3.38 -2.46 -1.73
N ALA A 108 -2.63 -3.50 -1.36
CA ALA A 108 -3.00 -4.88 -1.66
C ALA A 108 -4.34 -5.26 -0.98
N LEU A 109 -4.51 -4.91 0.30
CA LEU A 109 -5.75 -5.14 1.05
C LEU A 109 -6.94 -4.37 0.44
N LYS A 110 -6.70 -3.12 0.02
CA LYS A 110 -7.69 -2.27 -0.66
C LYS A 110 -7.95 -2.68 -2.11
N ASN A 111 -7.21 -3.63 -2.68
CA ASN A 111 -7.56 -4.16 -4.00
C ASN A 111 -8.41 -5.43 -3.92
N ASP A 112 -8.44 -6.10 -2.77
CA ASP A 112 -9.22 -7.33 -2.56
C ASP A 112 -10.60 -7.01 -1.95
N GLU A 113 -11.67 -7.33 -2.68
CA GLU A 113 -13.06 -7.07 -2.24
C GLU A 113 -13.47 -7.90 -1.01
N ALA A 114 -12.98 -9.13 -0.92
CA ALA A 114 -13.32 -10.00 0.20
C ALA A 114 -12.69 -9.49 1.51
N ILE A 115 -11.43 -9.05 1.47
CA ILE A 115 -10.77 -8.42 2.59
C ILE A 115 -11.45 -7.09 2.95
N LYS A 116 -11.78 -6.24 1.96
CA LYS A 116 -12.55 -5.00 2.23
C LYS A 116 -13.82 -5.27 3.01
N ALA A 117 -14.64 -6.21 2.54
CA ALA A 117 -15.89 -6.57 3.21
C ALA A 117 -15.66 -7.03 4.65
N MET A 118 -14.55 -7.71 4.93
CA MET A 118 -14.16 -8.13 6.28
C MET A 118 -13.62 -7.00 7.16
N LEU A 119 -13.13 -5.90 6.58
CA LEU A 119 -12.62 -4.74 7.30
C LEU A 119 -13.70 -3.69 7.62
N VAL A 120 -14.85 -3.75 6.95
CA VAL A 120 -16.00 -2.88 7.23
C VAL A 120 -16.53 -3.14 8.64
N ASN A 121 -16.85 -2.07 9.39
CA ASN A 121 -17.36 -2.12 10.76
C ASN A 121 -16.41 -2.81 11.76
N ARG A 122 -15.11 -2.83 11.48
CA ARG A 122 -14.10 -3.46 12.34
C ARG A 122 -12.88 -2.58 12.50
N SER A 123 -12.25 -2.72 13.67
CA SER A 123 -10.94 -2.13 13.97
C SER A 123 -9.90 -3.24 14.00
N ILE A 124 -9.02 -3.28 13.00
CA ILE A 124 -7.95 -4.30 12.91
C ILE A 124 -6.60 -3.62 13.01
N LYS A 125 -5.71 -4.20 13.80
CA LYS A 125 -4.31 -3.78 13.90
C LYS A 125 -3.43 -4.84 13.27
N ILE A 126 -2.64 -4.44 12.27
CA ILE A 126 -1.67 -5.28 11.58
C ILE A 126 -0.28 -4.72 11.85
N SER A 127 0.64 -5.56 12.32
CA SER A 127 2.01 -5.12 12.61
C SER A 127 3.03 -6.15 12.20
N VAL A 128 4.21 -5.69 11.80
CA VAL A 128 5.37 -6.54 11.50
C VAL A 128 6.53 -6.06 12.35
N GLY A 129 7.12 -6.98 13.12
CA GLY A 129 8.28 -6.71 13.99
C GLY A 129 9.64 -6.99 13.32
N LYS A 130 10.72 -6.91 14.09
CA LYS A 130 12.08 -7.26 13.64
C LYS A 130 12.23 -8.73 13.28
N SER A 131 11.45 -9.61 13.92
CA SER A 131 11.41 -11.05 13.63
C SER A 131 10.70 -11.39 12.33
N PHE A 132 10.23 -10.38 11.58
CA PHE A 132 9.54 -10.55 10.30
C PHE A 132 8.28 -11.44 10.40
N VAL A 133 7.61 -11.35 11.55
CA VAL A 133 6.32 -11.97 11.83
C VAL A 133 5.24 -10.91 11.69
N LEU A 134 4.23 -11.19 10.87
CA LEU A 134 3.05 -10.35 10.74
C LEU A 134 2.00 -10.81 11.75
N SER A 135 1.62 -9.89 12.63
CA SER A 135 0.58 -10.09 13.64
C SER A 135 -0.68 -9.33 13.25
N ILE A 136 -1.82 -10.01 13.31
CA ILE A 136 -3.15 -9.48 13.07
C ILE A 136 -3.94 -9.59 14.39
N LYS A 137 -4.28 -8.44 14.96
CA LYS A 137 -5.20 -8.33 16.10
C LYS A 137 -6.48 -7.67 15.64
N ASN A 138 -7.61 -8.30 15.92
CA ASN A 138 -8.90 -7.65 15.83
C ASN A 138 -9.15 -6.92 17.15
N ASN A 139 -9.16 -5.59 17.11
CA ASN A 139 -9.57 -4.79 18.26
C ASN A 139 -11.10 -4.75 18.24
N HIS A 140 -11.71 -5.89 18.55
CA HIS A 140 -13.15 -6.01 18.64
C HIS A 140 -13.62 -5.13 19.80
N ILE A 141 -14.13 -3.94 19.50
CA ILE A 141 -15.09 -3.28 20.40
C ILE A 141 -16.32 -4.17 20.31
N SER A 142 -16.47 -5.02 21.31
CA SER A 142 -17.73 -5.69 21.60
C SER A 142 -18.78 -4.61 21.77
N ALA A 143 -19.49 -4.31 20.68
CA ALA A 143 -20.82 -3.74 20.75
C ALA A 143 -21.68 -4.80 21.45
N PHE A 144 -21.69 -4.73 22.78
CA PHE A 144 -22.73 -5.30 23.61
C PHE A 144 -24.05 -4.68 23.12
N LYS A 145 -24.91 -5.48 22.49
CA LYS A 145 -26.36 -5.33 22.62
C LYS A 145 -27.09 -6.59 22.19
#